data_AF-A0A392SIN3-F1
#
_entry.id   AF-A0A392SIN3-F1
#
_cell.length_a   1.000
_cell.length_b   1.000
_cell.length_c   1.000
_cell.angle_alpha   90.00
_cell.angle_beta   90.00
_cell.angle_gamma   90.00
#
_symmetry.space_group_name_H-M   'P 1'
#
loop_
_entity.id
_entity.type
_entity.pdbx_description
1 polymer ?
#
loop_
_entity_poly.entity_id
_entity_poly.type
_entity_poly.pdbx_seq_one_letter_code
_entity_poly.pdbx_strand_id
1 'polypeptide(L)'
;KREFWVKYFPADVRNRKVVEFLELKQGNMTVAEYAAKFESLSAFSPYYNTPEAEYDKCVKFESGLRPDVKHMIGFFEIRDFPTLVNKSRICDEDERAKTNYYKA
;
A
#
# COMPACT_ATOMS: atom_id res chain seq x y z
N LYS A 1 9.85 17.95 -8.47
CA LYS A 1 9.65 16.46 -8.52
C LYS A 1 9.05 15.98 -9.84
N ARG A 2 7.89 16.49 -10.30
CA ARG A 2 7.23 16.05 -11.56
C ARG A 2 8.12 16.18 -12.82
N GLU A 3 8.87 17.28 -12.93
CA GLU A 3 9.76 17.54 -14.06
C GLU A 3 10.94 16.56 -14.19
N PHE A 4 11.45 16.03 -13.07
CA PHE A 4 12.51 15.01 -13.09
C PHE A 4 12.00 13.72 -13.73
N TRP A 5 10.81 13.26 -13.34
CA TRP A 5 10.21 12.05 -13.90
C TRP A 5 9.83 12.20 -15.38
N VAL A 6 9.37 13.39 -15.79
CA VAL A 6 9.04 13.65 -17.20
C VAL A 6 10.30 13.71 -18.08
N LYS A 7 11.40 14.26 -17.56
CA LYS A 7 12.67 14.42 -18.27
C LYS A 7 13.48 13.13 -18.39
N TYR A 8 13.44 12.26 -17.39
CA TYR A 8 14.31 11.08 -17.32
C TYR A 8 13.60 9.73 -17.51
N PHE A 9 12.27 9.68 -17.39
CA PHE A 9 11.51 8.44 -17.62
C PHE A 9 10.59 8.59 -18.83
N PRO A 10 10.78 7.77 -19.88
CA PRO A 10 9.85 7.67 -21.01
C PRO A 10 8.40 7.44 -20.56
N ALA A 11 7.45 7.91 -21.35
CA ALA A 11 6.02 7.85 -21.00
C ALA A 11 5.52 6.40 -20.81
N ASP A 12 6.04 5.45 -21.58
CA ASP A 12 5.73 4.02 -21.45
C ASP A 12 6.22 3.44 -20.10
N VAL A 13 7.38 3.87 -19.61
CA VAL A 13 7.92 3.44 -18.31
C VAL A 13 7.05 3.98 -17.17
N ARG A 14 6.65 5.26 -17.25
CA ARG A 14 5.76 5.86 -16.26
C ARG A 14 4.38 5.19 -16.26
N ASN A 15 3.82 4.92 -17.43
CA ASN A 15 2.52 4.25 -17.55
C ASN A 15 2.58 2.83 -16.96
N ARG A 16 3.64 2.08 -17.23
CA ARG A 16 3.86 0.76 -16.60
C ARG A 16 3.90 0.84 -15.07
N LYS A 17 4.55 1.87 -14.52
CA LYS A 17 4.60 2.08 -13.05
C LYS A 17 3.24 2.43 -12.45
N VAL A 18 2.42 3.20 -13.17
CA VAL A 18 1.03 3.50 -12.75
C VAL A 18 0.16 2.23 -12.79
N VAL A 19 0.28 1.40 -13.82
CA VAL A 19 -0.43 0.10 -13.87
C VAL A 19 0.02 -0.79 -12.73
N GLU A 20 1.34 -0.89 -12.48
CA GLU A 20 1.90 -1.66 -11.36
C GLU A 20 1.34 -1.17 -10.00
N PHE A 21 1.16 0.14 -9.83
CA PHE A 21 0.55 0.72 -8.63
C PHE A 21 -0.92 0.35 -8.47
N LEU A 22 -1.70 0.45 -9.55
CA LEU A 22 -3.14 0.16 -9.53
C LEU A 22 -3.41 -1.31 -9.22
N GLU A 23 -2.59 -2.20 -9.76
CA GLU A 23 -2.69 -3.65 -9.55
C GLU A 23 -1.97 -4.15 -8.29
N LEU A 24 -1.27 -3.25 -7.58
CA LEU A 24 -0.50 -3.63 -6.39
C LEU A 24 -1.40 -4.28 -5.33
N LYS A 25 -1.01 -5.49 -4.93
CA LYS A 25 -1.58 -6.25 -3.82
C LYS A 25 -0.45 -6.73 -2.91
N GLN A 26 -0.75 -6.91 -1.63
CA GLN A 26 0.18 -7.42 -0.63
C GLN A 26 0.69 -8.82 -1.01
N GLY A 27 -0.21 -9.73 -1.40
CA GLY A 27 0.15 -11.11 -1.71
C GLY A 27 0.85 -11.79 -0.53
N ASN A 28 2.07 -12.31 -0.77
CA ASN A 28 2.90 -12.95 0.24
C ASN A 28 3.88 -11.99 0.95
N MET A 29 3.90 -10.71 0.55
CA MET A 29 4.74 -9.70 1.19
C MET A 29 4.23 -9.42 2.61
N THR A 30 5.16 -9.08 3.49
CA THR A 30 4.81 -8.42 4.75
C THR A 30 4.14 -7.08 4.46
N VAL A 31 3.31 -6.59 5.37
CA VAL A 31 2.73 -5.24 5.22
C VAL A 31 3.82 -4.16 5.12
N ALA A 32 4.97 -4.34 5.77
CA ALA A 32 6.10 -3.42 5.68
C ALA A 32 6.65 -3.32 4.24
N GLU A 33 6.89 -4.47 3.60
CA GLU A 33 7.34 -4.53 2.19
C GLU A 33 6.29 -3.98 1.24
N TYR A 34 5.01 -4.32 1.46
CA TYR A 34 3.89 -3.79 0.70
C TYR A 34 3.80 -2.27 0.81
N ALA A 35 3.92 -1.70 2.00
CA ALA A 35 3.89 -0.25 2.22
C ALA A 35 5.06 0.47 1.55
N ALA A 36 6.28 -0.07 1.65
CA ALA A 36 7.44 0.49 0.96
C ALA A 36 7.24 0.49 -0.57
N LYS A 37 6.71 -0.60 -1.12
CA LYS A 37 6.39 -0.69 -2.55
C LYS A 37 5.26 0.26 -2.95
N PHE A 38 4.25 0.40 -2.10
CA PHE A 38 3.13 1.32 -2.31
C PHE A 38 3.61 2.76 -2.41
N GLU A 39 4.45 3.25 -1.48
CA GLU A 39 4.97 4.62 -1.53
C GLU A 39 5.91 4.86 -2.71
N SER A 40 6.74 3.88 -3.04
CA SER A 40 7.63 3.94 -4.20
C SER A 40 6.83 4.11 -5.50
N LEU A 41 5.74 3.36 -5.65
CA LEU A 41 4.88 3.40 -6.83
C LEU A 41 3.90 4.58 -6.81
N SER A 42 3.42 5.01 -5.64
CA SER A 42 2.54 6.17 -5.53
C SER A 42 3.23 7.44 -6.00
N ALA A 43 4.56 7.55 -5.89
CA ALA A 43 5.34 8.67 -6.42
C ALA A 43 5.14 8.91 -7.93
N PHE A 44 4.75 7.87 -8.69
CA PHE A 44 4.44 7.96 -10.13
C PHE A 44 3.00 8.37 -10.42
N SER A 45 2.13 8.41 -9.40
CA SER A 45 0.73 8.82 -9.50
C SER A 45 0.49 10.06 -8.63
N PRO A 46 0.66 11.28 -9.20
CA PRO A 46 0.49 12.53 -8.44
C PRO A 46 -0.87 12.67 -7.76
N TYR A 47 -1.90 12.00 -8.29
CA TYR A 47 -3.26 11.99 -7.75
C TYR A 47 -3.29 11.56 -6.27
N TYR A 48 -2.50 10.56 -5.88
CA TYR A 48 -2.55 9.99 -4.52
C TYR A 48 -1.61 10.66 -3.50
N ASN A 49 -0.85 11.69 -3.91
CA ASN A 49 0.12 12.35 -3.04
C ASN A 49 -0.29 13.78 -2.65
N THR A 50 -1.57 14.13 -2.82
CA THR A 50 -2.11 15.40 -2.32
C THR A 50 -2.83 15.16 -0.98
N PRO A 51 -2.92 16.16 -0.10
CA PRO A 51 -3.68 16.05 1.15
C PRO A 51 -5.15 15.66 0.92
N GLU A 52 -5.76 16.18 -0.14
CA GLU A 52 -7.16 15.92 -0.49
C GLU A 52 -7.40 14.45 -0.89
N ALA A 53 -6.36 13.76 -1.35
CA ALA A 53 -6.41 12.37 -1.78
C ALA A 53 -6.00 11.38 -0.67
N GLU A 54 -5.78 11.83 0.56
CA GLU A 54 -5.38 10.94 1.66
C GLU A 54 -6.42 9.85 1.93
N TYR A 55 -7.69 10.21 1.86
CA TYR A 55 -8.79 9.25 1.97
C TYR A 55 -8.70 8.17 0.89
N ASP A 56 -8.58 8.57 -0.38
CA ASP A 56 -8.46 7.66 -1.52
C ASP A 56 -7.19 6.81 -1.44
N LYS A 57 -6.10 7.38 -0.91
CA LYS A 57 -4.84 6.67 -0.66
C LYS A 57 -5.04 5.56 0.37
N CYS A 58 -5.77 5.83 1.46
CA CYS A 58 -6.12 4.84 2.47
C CYS A 58 -6.98 3.72 1.87
N VAL A 59 -8.03 4.07 1.14
CA VAL A 59 -8.91 3.08 0.47
C VAL A 59 -8.12 2.21 -0.51
N LYS A 60 -7.24 2.82 -1.31
CA LYS A 60 -6.40 2.08 -2.26
C LYS A 60 -5.44 1.14 -1.53
N PHE A 61 -4.80 1.59 -0.45
CA PHE A 61 -3.92 0.75 0.36
C PHE A 61 -4.67 -0.44 0.96
N GLU A 62 -5.81 -0.18 1.60
CA GLU A 62 -6.69 -1.19 2.22
C GLU A 62 -7.19 -2.22 1.20
N SER A 63 -7.52 -1.78 -0.03
CA SER A 63 -7.98 -2.66 -1.10
C SER A 63 -6.96 -3.71 -1.53
N GLY A 64 -5.66 -3.40 -1.38
CA GLY A 64 -4.56 -4.30 -1.73
C GLY A 64 -4.09 -5.20 -0.60
N LEU A 65 -4.58 -5.02 0.64
CA LEU A 65 -4.23 -5.87 1.78
C LEU A 65 -4.77 -7.30 1.59
N ARG A 66 -4.05 -8.27 2.18
CA ARG A 66 -4.49 -9.66 2.26
C ARG A 66 -5.78 -9.77 3.10
N PRO A 67 -6.71 -10.69 2.80
CA PRO A 67 -8.04 -10.71 3.42
C PRO A 67 -8.09 -10.73 4.95
N ASP A 68 -7.18 -11.46 5.59
CA ASP A 68 -7.03 -11.55 7.05
C ASP A 68 -6.65 -10.20 7.69
N VAL A 69 -5.65 -9.51 7.14
CA VAL A 69 -5.26 -8.17 7.60
C VAL A 69 -6.36 -7.16 7.28
N LYS A 70 -6.91 -7.22 6.05
CA LYS A 70 -7.96 -6.32 5.58
C LYS A 70 -9.20 -6.38 6.46
N HIS A 71 -9.62 -7.57 6.89
CA HIS A 71 -10.81 -7.73 7.72
C HIS A 71 -10.67 -6.98 9.06
N MET A 72 -9.52 -7.13 9.73
CA MET A 72 -9.25 -6.42 10.98
C MET A 72 -9.16 -4.91 10.76
N ILE A 73 -8.48 -4.48 9.70
CA ILE A 73 -8.26 -3.05 9.42
C ILE A 73 -9.53 -2.33 8.99
N GLY A 74 -10.36 -2.97 8.17
CA GLY A 74 -11.63 -2.39 7.70
C GLY A 74 -12.59 -2.08 8.84
N PHE A 75 -12.52 -2.79 9.96
CA PHE A 75 -13.33 -2.50 11.16
C PHE A 75 -12.97 -1.17 11.83
N PHE A 76 -11.72 -0.73 11.74
CA PHE A 76 -11.26 0.51 12.38
C PHE A 76 -11.52 1.77 11.53
N GLU A 77 -11.94 1.61 10.27
CA GLU A 77 -12.26 2.70 9.34
C GLU A 77 -11.19 3.82 9.29
N ILE A 78 -9.90 3.46 9.37
CA ILE A 78 -8.80 4.41 9.50
C ILE A 78 -8.61 5.17 8.18
N ARG A 79 -8.62 6.52 8.25
CA ARG A 79 -8.43 7.43 7.11
C ARG A 79 -7.23 8.37 7.27
N ASP A 80 -6.31 8.02 8.16
CA ASP A 80 -4.98 8.61 8.30
C ASP A 80 -3.96 7.58 7.80
N PHE A 81 -3.19 7.92 6.76
CA PHE A 81 -2.35 6.93 6.08
C PHE A 81 -1.23 6.37 6.98
N PRO A 82 -0.49 7.18 7.75
CA PRO A 82 0.51 6.67 8.69
C PRO A 82 -0.06 5.70 9.73
N THR A 83 -1.21 6.04 10.31
CA THR A 83 -1.88 5.19 11.30
C THR A 83 -2.36 3.89 10.68
N LEU A 84 -2.94 3.95 9.47
CA LEU A 84 -3.39 2.78 8.72
C LEU A 84 -2.23 1.81 8.48
N VAL A 85 -1.08 2.30 8.01
CA VAL A 85 0.10 1.48 7.74
C VAL A 85 0.63 0.83 9.02
N ASN A 86 0.74 1.59 10.12
CA ASN A 86 1.23 1.04 11.38
C ASN A 86 0.31 -0.03 11.95
N LYS A 87 -1.01 0.21 11.96
CA LYS A 87 -2.00 -0.79 12.43
C LYS A 87 -1.99 -2.04 11.55
N SER A 88 -1.93 -1.86 10.23
CA SER A 88 -1.86 -2.98 9.27
C SER A 88 -0.61 -3.84 9.52
N ARG A 89 0.54 -3.20 9.83
CA ARG A 89 1.78 -3.91 10.15
C ARG A 89 1.66 -4.77 11.41
N ILE A 90 1.08 -4.22 12.48
CA ILE A 90 0.85 -4.96 13.74
C ILE A 90 -0.07 -6.16 13.48
N CYS A 91 -1.18 -5.96 12.75
CA CYS A 91 -2.10 -7.04 12.39
C CYS A 91 -1.43 -8.16 11.58
N ASP A 92 -0.57 -7.82 10.62
CA ASP A 92 0.14 -8.81 9.81
C ASP A 92 1.17 -9.60 10.62
N GLU A 93 1.88 -8.94 11.54
CA GLU A 93 2.80 -9.58 12.48
C GLU A 93 2.07 -10.59 13.39
N ASP A 94 0.92 -10.19 13.95
CA ASP A 94 0.09 -11.05 14.81
C ASP A 94 -0.46 -12.27 14.05
N GLU A 95 -0.98 -12.10 12.83
CA GLU A 95 -1.51 -13.22 12.03
C GLU A 95 -0.42 -14.20 11.61
N ARG A 96 0.78 -13.69 11.27
CA ARG A 96 1.93 -14.54 10.93
C ARG A 96 2.45 -15.28 12.16
N ALA A 97 2.48 -14.64 13.32
CA ALA A 97 2.85 -15.28 14.58
C ALA A 97 1.87 -16.42 14.95
N LYS A 98 0.56 -16.18 14.87
CA LYS A 98 -0.47 -17.20 15.07
C LYS A 98 -0.27 -18.38 14.10
N THR A 99 -0.09 -18.09 12.82
CA THR A 99 0.10 -19.12 11.79
C THR A 99 1.34 -19.98 12.06
N ASN A 100 2.43 -19.40 12.55
CA ASN A 100 3.64 -20.14 12.90
C ASN A 100 3.45 -21.01 14.15
N TYR A 101 2.71 -20.53 15.16
CA TYR A 101 2.42 -21.31 16.36
C TYR A 101 1.63 -22.58 16.04
N TYR A 102 0.63 -22.51 15.15
CA TYR A 102 -0.17 -23.69 14.77
C TYR A 102 0.51 -24.62 13.75
N LYS A 103 1.69 -24.25 13.24
CA LYS A 103 2.49 -25.08 12.32
C LYS A 103 3.64 -25.83 13.00
N ALA A 104 3.92 -25.51 14.27
CA ALA A 104 4.88 -26.21 15.13
C ALA A 104 4.19 -27.36 15.87
#